data_AF-A0AAV1GA67-F1
#
_entry.id   AF-A0AAV1GA67-F1
#
_cell.length_a   1.000
_cell.length_b   1.000
_cell.length_c   1.000
_cell.angle_alpha   90.00
_cell.angle_beta   90.00
_cell.angle_gamma   90.00
#
_symmetry.space_group_name_H-M   'P 1'
#
loop_
_entity.id
_entity.type
_entity.pdbx_description
1 polymer ?
#
loop_
_entity_poly.entity_id
_entity_poly.type
_entity_poly.pdbx_seq_one_letter_code
_entity_poly.pdbx_strand_id
1 'polypeptide(L)'
;MYGFPKEKERQNRWIKQILRVSLQVHFEDSQFICTKKGRLRLKPDAVPTLFCHRQWPKRRRAPKWHTSSTEVHLSSNDHNYCTRNDFENEAEIEAEQIGVGSPQVDDGEVLEAPRDRQSGAASEEATVTGASVPGTSDDRATVDDLREQLRIETLQRKRAERTLKQQKKKNWGLRKKNSLIKKSSRGIRWSNQTLKAIQIRFTAGTTGYKTLQKMKIPLPDIRTTQRRMQHVKMEPGVLMEVFKMLKLKAGGMNKMERECVLTLDEMAITPGVELHMGPGRLFGNVTLPGHTGQATHACVFMLAGETTRWKQIVAYHYSGNSTDGSVYQPIIIAIVEAAASVGLHVINITSDMGSPNQAMWKSFGVTQDKPWIPHPVEQHKRLYFHILSRI
;
A
#
# COMPACT_ATOMS: atom_id res chain seq x y z
N MET A 1 2.91 6.24 -51.63
CA MET A 1 2.50 5.66 -50.33
C MET A 1 3.32 4.41 -50.07
N TYR A 2 3.99 4.31 -48.92
CA TYR A 2 4.79 3.14 -48.56
C TYR A 2 3.87 2.08 -47.93
N GLY A 3 3.81 0.89 -48.54
CA GLY A 3 2.96 -0.21 -48.09
C GLY A 3 3.56 -0.93 -46.89
N PHE A 4 2.71 -1.61 -46.11
CA PHE A 4 3.14 -2.43 -44.98
C PHE A 4 4.07 -3.58 -45.44
N PRO A 5 5.01 -4.02 -44.58
CA PRO A 5 5.83 -5.19 -44.85
C PRO A 5 4.95 -6.42 -45.08
N LYS A 6 5.30 -7.24 -46.08
CA LYS A 6 4.55 -8.48 -46.42
C LYS A 6 4.65 -9.58 -45.35
N GLU A 7 5.62 -9.46 -44.44
CA GLU A 7 5.90 -10.45 -43.40
C GLU A 7 5.03 -10.21 -42.15
N LYS A 8 4.25 -11.22 -41.75
CA LYS A 8 3.22 -11.13 -40.69
C LYS A 8 3.75 -10.67 -39.33
N GLU A 9 4.89 -11.22 -38.88
CA GLU A 9 5.46 -10.85 -37.58
C GLU A 9 5.91 -9.39 -37.54
N ARG A 10 6.43 -8.91 -38.67
CA ARG A 10 6.87 -7.52 -38.82
C ARG A 10 5.69 -6.58 -38.96
N GLN A 11 4.65 -6.98 -39.68
CA GLN A 11 3.38 -6.24 -39.75
C GLN A 11 2.77 -6.09 -38.34
N ASN A 12 2.81 -7.14 -37.52
CA ASN A 12 2.34 -7.08 -36.13
C ASN A 12 3.17 -6.14 -35.24
N ARG A 13 4.50 -6.07 -35.43
CA ARG A 13 5.36 -5.10 -34.74
C ARG A 13 5.01 -3.66 -35.16
N TRP A 14 4.80 -3.42 -36.45
CA TRP A 14 4.41 -2.12 -37.00
C TRP A 14 3.04 -1.65 -36.48
N ILE A 15 2.05 -2.55 -36.43
CA ILE A 15 0.71 -2.26 -35.91
C ILE A 15 0.76 -1.92 -34.41
N LYS A 16 1.61 -2.59 -33.62
CA LYS A 16 1.77 -2.29 -32.19
C LYS A 16 2.41 -0.92 -31.93
N GLN A 17 3.22 -0.41 -32.86
CA GLN A 17 3.99 0.83 -32.68
C GLN A 17 3.36 2.06 -33.33
N ILE A 18 2.59 1.91 -34.41
CA ILE A 18 2.02 3.03 -35.17
C ILE A 18 0.59 3.31 -34.69
N LEU A 19 0.44 4.24 -33.75
CA LEU A 19 -0.85 4.83 -33.40
C LEU A 19 -1.15 5.99 -34.37
N ARG A 20 -2.00 5.73 -35.39
CA ARG A 20 -2.77 6.72 -36.18
C ARG A 20 -2.03 7.98 -36.71
N VAL A 21 -0.77 7.91 -37.17
CA VAL A 21 -0.09 9.03 -37.86
C VAL A 21 0.72 8.55 -39.06
N SER A 22 0.93 9.45 -40.03
CA SER A 22 1.61 9.22 -41.33
C SER A 22 3.01 8.62 -41.17
N LEU A 23 3.29 7.53 -41.89
CA LEU A 23 4.48 6.67 -41.77
C LEU A 23 5.83 7.36 -41.95
N GLN A 24 5.88 8.51 -42.63
CA GLN A 24 7.13 9.10 -43.09
C GLN A 24 7.95 9.78 -41.97
N VAL A 25 7.31 10.16 -40.87
CA VAL A 25 7.93 10.94 -39.77
C VAL A 25 8.58 10.03 -38.71
N HIS A 26 8.48 8.71 -38.87
CA HIS A 26 8.86 7.74 -37.84
C HIS A 26 10.20 7.02 -38.09
N PHE A 27 10.89 7.32 -39.19
CA PHE A 27 12.15 6.69 -39.58
C PHE A 27 13.27 7.72 -39.67
N GLU A 28 14.46 7.37 -39.21
CA GLU A 28 15.66 8.19 -39.41
C GLU A 28 16.09 8.18 -40.87
N ASP A 29 16.69 9.28 -41.34
CA ASP A 29 17.14 9.41 -42.74
C ASP A 29 18.16 8.32 -43.15
N SER A 30 18.91 7.80 -42.17
CA SER A 30 19.87 6.69 -42.32
C SER A 30 19.22 5.36 -42.75
N GLN A 31 17.90 5.25 -42.61
CA GLN A 31 17.11 4.06 -42.93
C GLN A 31 16.48 4.11 -44.33
N PHE A 32 16.80 5.12 -45.13
CA PHE A 32 16.41 5.22 -46.53
C PHE A 32 17.59 4.94 -47.47
N ILE A 33 17.31 4.26 -48.58
CA ILE A 33 18.24 4.05 -49.69
C ILE A 33 17.67 4.78 -50.92
N CYS A 34 18.53 5.54 -51.61
CA CYS A 34 18.19 6.10 -52.90
C CYS A 34 18.35 5.03 -54.00
N THR A 35 17.28 4.73 -54.71
CA THR A 35 17.35 3.82 -55.87
C THR A 35 18.04 4.49 -57.05
N LYS A 36 18.58 3.71 -57.99
CA LYS A 36 19.24 4.20 -59.22
C LYS A 36 18.36 5.15 -60.08
N LYS A 37 17.05 5.22 -59.81
CA LYS A 37 16.09 6.14 -60.46
C LYS A 37 15.75 7.37 -59.61
N GLY A 38 16.56 7.69 -58.59
CA GLY A 38 16.40 8.88 -57.73
C GLY A 38 15.25 8.80 -56.71
N ARG A 39 14.58 7.65 -56.57
CA ARG A 39 13.48 7.47 -55.61
C ARG A 39 14.00 6.92 -54.28
N LEU A 40 13.65 7.58 -53.18
CA LEU A 40 13.92 7.11 -51.82
C LEU A 40 13.03 5.90 -51.49
N ARG A 41 13.65 4.81 -51.02
CA ARG A 41 12.95 3.63 -50.49
C ARG A 41 13.52 3.27 -49.12
N LEU A 42 12.65 2.82 -48.24
CA LEU A 42 13.04 2.37 -46.91
C LEU A 42 13.85 1.06 -47.02
N LYS A 43 14.88 0.92 -46.18
CA LYS A 43 15.66 -0.31 -46.11
C LYS A 43 14.80 -1.53 -45.69
N PRO A 44 15.15 -2.75 -46.12
CA PRO A 44 14.41 -3.95 -45.73
C PRO A 44 14.38 -4.18 -44.21
N ASP A 45 15.44 -3.79 -43.50
CA ASP A 45 15.65 -3.91 -42.06
C ASP A 45 15.26 -2.65 -41.26
N ALA A 46 14.70 -1.63 -41.93
CA ALA A 46 14.31 -0.39 -41.26
C ALA A 46 13.18 -0.61 -40.24
N VAL A 47 13.41 -0.12 -39.03
CA VAL A 47 12.47 -0.13 -37.90
C VAL A 47 12.17 1.32 -37.54
N PRO A 48 10.90 1.72 -37.34
CA PRO A 48 10.59 3.09 -36.96
C PRO A 48 11.21 3.40 -35.60
N THR A 49 12.14 4.35 -35.54
CA THR A 49 12.84 4.77 -34.31
C THR A 49 12.38 6.13 -33.79
N LEU A 50 11.75 6.95 -34.63
CA LEU A 50 11.34 8.31 -34.27
C LEU A 50 9.88 8.35 -33.81
N PHE A 51 9.65 8.21 -32.51
CA PHE A 51 8.32 8.37 -31.90
C PHE A 51 8.24 9.69 -31.14
N CYS A 52 7.65 10.72 -31.76
CA CYS A 52 7.50 12.07 -31.17
C CYS A 52 6.52 12.15 -29.98
N HIS A 53 5.95 11.03 -29.53
CA HIS A 53 4.99 10.99 -28.41
C HIS A 53 5.64 10.70 -27.05
N ARG A 54 6.97 10.60 -26.99
CA ARG A 54 7.73 10.51 -25.74
C ARG A 54 8.44 11.84 -25.50
N GLN A 55 7.97 12.62 -24.52
CA GLN A 55 8.75 13.77 -24.06
C GLN A 55 10.09 13.27 -23.50
N TRP A 56 11.19 13.63 -24.15
CA TRP A 56 12.52 13.41 -23.59
C TRP A 56 12.65 14.15 -22.26
N PRO A 57 13.18 13.51 -21.20
CA PRO A 57 13.54 14.23 -19.99
C PRO A 57 14.57 15.30 -20.35
N LYS A 58 14.23 16.58 -20.16
CA LYS A 58 15.22 17.66 -20.28
C LYS A 58 16.36 17.36 -19.30
N ARG A 59 17.60 17.24 -19.80
CA ARG A 59 18.80 17.16 -18.95
C ARG A 59 18.77 18.35 -17.98
N ARG A 60 18.70 18.07 -16.67
CA ARG A 60 18.86 19.12 -15.65
C ARG A 60 20.31 19.62 -15.72
N ARG A 61 20.50 20.93 -15.85
CA ARG A 61 21.81 21.54 -15.61
C ARG A 61 22.17 21.37 -14.14
N ALA A 62 23.43 21.11 -13.84
CA ALA A 62 23.93 21.07 -12.46
C ALA A 62 23.63 22.42 -11.76
N PRO A 63 23.32 22.42 -10.45
CA PRO A 63 23.12 23.67 -9.70
C PRO A 63 24.39 24.53 -9.79
N LYS A 64 24.24 25.82 -10.08
CA LYS A 64 25.33 26.77 -9.93
C LYS A 64 25.58 26.96 -8.43
N TRP A 65 26.80 26.71 -7.99
CA TRP A 65 27.23 27.06 -6.64
C TRP A 65 27.24 28.58 -6.51
N HIS A 66 26.40 29.12 -5.64
CA HIS A 66 26.51 30.50 -5.20
C HIS A 66 27.41 30.51 -3.97
N THR A 67 28.65 30.97 -4.13
CA THR A 67 29.45 31.49 -3.02
C THR A 67 28.93 32.89 -2.72
N SER A 68 27.94 33.00 -1.84
CA SER A 68 27.61 34.25 -1.17
C SER A 68 28.13 34.18 0.24
N SER A 69 29.31 34.75 0.45
CA SER A 69 29.75 35.22 1.76
C SER A 69 28.78 36.30 2.21
N THR A 70 27.84 35.92 3.07
CA THR A 70 27.00 36.86 3.80
C THR A 70 26.88 36.32 5.22
N GLU A 71 27.49 37.03 6.15
CA GLU A 71 27.43 36.76 7.57
C GLU A 71 25.97 36.71 8.02
N VAL A 72 25.55 35.57 8.58
CA VAL A 72 24.23 35.45 9.20
C VAL A 72 24.40 35.71 10.68
N HIS A 73 24.04 36.91 11.10
CA HIS A 73 23.89 37.28 12.50
C HIS A 73 22.81 36.37 13.14
N LEU A 74 23.19 35.55 14.13
CA LEU A 74 22.23 34.78 14.92
C LEU A 74 21.41 35.76 15.78
N SER A 75 20.11 35.89 15.49
CA SER A 75 19.15 36.39 16.49
C SER A 75 18.56 35.20 17.24
N SER A 76 18.93 35.06 18.52
CA SER A 76 18.16 34.29 19.49
C SER A 76 16.83 34.99 19.73
N ASN A 77 15.73 34.38 19.27
CA ASN A 77 14.46 34.19 19.99
C ASN A 77 13.34 33.81 19.01
N ASP A 78 12.78 32.61 19.19
CA ASP A 78 11.33 32.42 19.40
C ASP A 78 10.99 30.93 19.63
N HIS A 79 11.22 30.53 20.88
CA HIS A 79 10.29 29.88 21.80
C HIS A 79 9.27 28.80 21.35
N ASN A 80 9.41 27.66 22.04
CA ASN A 80 8.38 26.94 22.82
C ASN A 80 7.08 26.49 22.13
N TYR A 81 7.06 25.22 21.71
CA TYR A 81 5.84 24.39 21.68
C TYR A 81 6.09 22.94 22.11
N CYS A 82 7.00 22.73 23.07
CA CYS A 82 7.22 21.41 23.66
C CYS A 82 7.08 21.49 25.17
N THR A 83 5.85 21.35 25.66
CA THR A 83 5.64 20.90 27.04
C THR A 83 5.54 19.37 27.03
N ARG A 84 6.45 18.82 27.82
CA ARG A 84 6.63 17.44 28.22
C ARG A 84 5.70 17.23 29.41
N ASN A 85 4.62 16.46 29.24
CA ASN A 85 3.84 15.76 30.28
C ASN A 85 2.56 15.22 29.64
N ASP A 86 2.51 13.93 29.31
CA ASP A 86 1.27 13.19 29.02
C ASP A 86 1.45 11.67 29.31
N PHE A 87 2.44 11.28 30.11
CA PHE A 87 2.77 9.87 30.37
C PHE A 87 1.96 9.20 31.49
N GLU A 88 1.00 9.89 32.10
CA GLU A 88 0.25 9.34 33.25
C GLU A 88 -1.25 9.09 32.97
N ASN A 89 -1.81 9.60 31.86
CA ASN A 89 -3.26 9.51 31.61
C ASN A 89 -3.72 8.38 30.68
N GLU A 90 -2.82 7.55 30.12
CA GLU A 90 -3.25 6.43 29.26
C GLU A 90 -3.55 5.13 30.04
N ALA A 91 -3.18 5.03 31.33
CA ALA A 91 -3.41 3.83 32.13
C ALA A 91 -4.80 3.74 32.78
N GLU A 92 -5.51 4.86 32.96
CA GLU A 92 -6.83 4.88 33.62
C GLU A 92 -8.01 4.59 32.68
N ILE A 93 -7.82 4.64 31.36
CA ILE A 93 -8.92 4.46 30.39
C ILE A 93 -9.12 2.98 30.01
N GLU A 94 -8.14 2.10 30.26
CA GLU A 94 -8.23 0.67 29.89
C GLU A 94 -8.94 -0.22 30.93
N ALA A 95 -9.28 0.29 32.12
CA ALA A 95 -9.88 -0.52 33.19
C ALA A 95 -11.42 -0.62 33.16
N GLU A 96 -12.14 0.21 32.40
CA GLU A 96 -13.62 0.26 32.45
C GLU A 96 -14.37 -0.46 31.32
N GLN A 97 -13.69 -1.14 30.38
CA GLN A 97 -14.37 -1.74 29.21
C GLN A 97 -14.38 -3.28 29.13
N ILE A 98 -14.22 -3.98 30.25
CA ILE A 98 -14.46 -5.44 30.30
C ILE A 98 -15.48 -5.77 31.41
N GLY A 99 -16.75 -5.56 31.09
CA GLY A 99 -17.89 -6.08 31.85
C GLY A 99 -18.76 -6.93 30.93
N VAL A 100 -18.68 -8.25 31.08
CA VAL A 100 -19.49 -9.26 30.39
C VAL A 100 -20.90 -9.25 30.96
N GLY A 101 -21.92 -9.13 30.11
CA GLY A 101 -23.33 -9.27 30.49
C GLY A 101 -24.17 -9.72 29.29
N SER A 102 -24.73 -10.93 29.41
CA SER A 102 -25.55 -11.63 28.41
C SER A 102 -26.85 -10.90 28.03
N PRO A 103 -27.44 -11.13 26.84
CA PRO A 103 -28.70 -10.51 26.45
C PRO A 103 -29.90 -11.24 27.10
N GLN A 104 -30.70 -10.51 27.88
CA GLN A 104 -32.08 -10.89 28.17
C GLN A 104 -33.02 -10.26 27.14
N VAL A 105 -33.96 -11.10 26.70
CA VAL A 105 -35.12 -10.85 25.85
C VAL A 105 -36.10 -9.93 26.57
N ASP A 106 -36.65 -8.92 25.90
CA ASP A 106 -38.04 -8.52 26.14
C ASP A 106 -38.63 -7.76 24.94
N ASP A 107 -39.95 -7.81 24.88
CA ASP A 107 -40.81 -7.89 23.73
C ASP A 107 -41.13 -6.57 23.02
N GLY A 108 -41.68 -6.71 21.81
CA GLY A 108 -42.01 -5.61 20.92
C GLY A 108 -43.11 -4.69 21.44
N GLU A 109 -42.95 -3.40 21.13
CA GLU A 109 -44.03 -2.42 21.25
C GLU A 109 -44.30 -1.80 19.87
N VAL A 110 -45.42 -2.21 19.30
CA VAL A 110 -46.11 -1.57 18.18
C VAL A 110 -46.78 -0.33 18.75
N LEU A 111 -46.43 0.87 18.29
CA LEU A 111 -47.16 2.09 18.63
C LEU A 111 -47.84 2.68 17.39
N GLU A 112 -49.17 2.58 17.46
CA GLU A 112 -50.19 3.05 16.54
C GLU A 112 -50.25 4.58 16.42
N ALA A 113 -50.87 5.04 15.32
CA ALA A 113 -51.17 6.44 15.05
C ALA A 113 -52.28 6.98 15.97
N PRO A 114 -52.26 8.26 16.39
CA PRO A 114 -53.26 8.79 17.32
C PRO A 114 -54.62 9.00 16.66
N ARG A 115 -55.69 8.55 17.33
CA ARG A 115 -57.08 8.90 17.06
C ARG A 115 -57.59 9.94 18.08
N ASP A 116 -58.42 10.85 17.59
CA ASP A 116 -59.14 11.88 18.33
C ASP A 116 -60.12 11.34 19.39
N ARG A 117 -60.25 12.04 20.51
CA ARG A 117 -61.48 12.13 21.32
C ARG A 117 -61.50 13.38 22.20
N GLN A 118 -62.62 14.11 22.15
CA GLN A 118 -62.91 15.37 22.86
C GLN A 118 -63.44 15.17 24.30
N SER A 119 -63.11 16.11 25.19
CA SER A 119 -63.90 16.73 26.30
C SER A 119 -62.93 17.23 27.39
N GLY A 120 -63.08 18.39 28.07
CA GLY A 120 -64.08 19.45 28.05
C GLY A 120 -63.54 20.72 28.73
N ALA A 121 -64.25 21.83 28.50
CA ALA A 121 -64.36 23.11 29.22
C ALA A 121 -63.16 23.70 30.00
N ALA A 122 -62.71 24.88 29.57
CA ALA A 122 -62.76 26.10 30.39
C ALA A 122 -62.71 27.33 29.47
N SER A 123 -63.64 28.24 29.73
CA SER A 123 -63.92 29.52 29.10
C SER A 123 -62.81 30.56 29.26
N GLU A 124 -62.58 31.39 28.23
CA GLU A 124 -62.42 32.84 28.40
C GLU A 124 -62.63 33.54 27.05
N GLU A 125 -63.56 34.49 27.03
CA GLU A 125 -63.92 35.33 25.89
C GLU A 125 -62.83 36.35 25.60
N ALA A 126 -62.50 36.53 24.31
CA ALA A 126 -62.02 37.81 23.80
C ALA A 126 -62.50 37.98 22.36
N THR A 127 -63.59 38.74 22.23
CA THR A 127 -64.10 39.30 20.99
C THR A 127 -63.03 40.12 20.25
N VAL A 128 -62.68 39.72 19.03
CA VAL A 128 -62.17 40.64 18.00
C VAL A 128 -62.95 40.38 16.71
N THR A 129 -63.83 41.32 16.42
CA THR A 129 -64.54 41.52 15.16
C THR A 129 -63.57 41.78 14.01
N GLY A 130 -63.78 41.16 12.84
CA GLY A 130 -63.25 41.73 11.59
C GLY A 130 -63.02 40.76 10.42
N ALA A 131 -63.91 40.84 9.44
CA ALA A 131 -63.75 40.53 8.01
C ALA A 131 -63.60 39.04 7.59
N SER A 132 -64.75 38.38 7.39
CA SER A 132 -64.86 37.22 6.52
C SER A 132 -64.70 37.62 5.05
N VAL A 133 -63.56 37.29 4.46
CA VAL A 133 -63.42 37.20 2.99
C VAL A 133 -63.93 35.82 2.57
N PRO A 134 -64.87 35.71 1.61
CA PRO A 134 -65.33 34.42 1.12
C PRO A 134 -64.25 33.82 0.21
N GLY A 135 -63.35 33.01 0.77
CA GLY A 135 -62.56 32.08 0.00
C GLY A 135 -63.48 31.00 -0.57
N THR A 136 -63.43 30.77 -1.87
CA THR A 136 -64.22 29.73 -2.56
C THR A 136 -63.84 28.36 -1.98
N SER A 137 -64.77 27.40 -1.97
CA SER A 137 -64.53 26.03 -1.47
C SER A 137 -63.34 25.34 -2.16
N ASP A 138 -63.07 25.72 -3.42
CA ASP A 138 -61.93 25.26 -4.20
C ASP A 138 -60.59 25.73 -3.63
N ASP A 139 -60.50 26.94 -3.09
CA ASP A 139 -59.25 27.45 -2.51
C ASP A 139 -58.84 26.69 -1.24
N ARG A 140 -59.82 26.25 -0.43
CA ARG A 140 -59.55 25.45 0.78
C ARG A 140 -59.11 24.03 0.46
N ALA A 141 -59.76 23.38 -0.51
CA ALA A 141 -59.36 22.05 -0.98
C ALA A 141 -57.95 22.08 -1.59
N THR A 142 -57.63 23.14 -2.33
CA THR A 142 -56.28 23.37 -2.89
C THR A 142 -55.22 23.54 -1.78
N VAL A 143 -55.56 24.24 -0.69
CA VAL A 143 -54.65 24.42 0.46
C VAL A 143 -54.39 23.10 1.19
N ASP A 144 -55.39 22.24 1.35
CA ASP A 144 -55.22 20.94 2.02
C ASP A 144 -54.45 19.94 1.14
N ASP A 145 -54.66 19.94 -0.18
CA ASP A 145 -53.83 19.18 -1.12
C ASP A 145 -52.35 19.62 -1.10
N LEU A 146 -52.10 20.94 -1.04
CA LEU A 146 -50.75 21.48 -0.89
C LEU A 146 -50.09 21.08 0.44
N ARG A 147 -50.87 20.98 1.53
CA ARG A 147 -50.36 20.51 2.83
C ARG A 147 -49.96 19.04 2.80
N GLU A 148 -50.75 18.20 2.14
CA GLU A 148 -50.43 16.77 2.01
C GLU A 148 -49.23 16.55 1.08
N GLN A 149 -49.12 17.32 -0.02
CA GLN A 149 -47.92 17.33 -0.85
C GLN A 149 -46.67 17.70 -0.05
N LEU A 150 -46.74 18.74 0.79
CA LEU A 150 -45.62 19.15 1.65
C LEU A 150 -45.25 18.06 2.67
N ARG A 151 -46.24 17.33 3.19
CA ARG A 151 -46.03 16.20 4.11
C ARG A 151 -45.32 15.03 3.43
N ILE A 152 -45.73 14.69 2.21
CA ILE A 152 -45.09 13.63 1.41
C ILE A 152 -43.64 14.02 1.08
N GLU A 153 -43.41 15.26 0.64
CA GLU A 153 -42.08 15.76 0.29
C GLU A 153 -41.13 15.79 1.49
N THR A 154 -41.61 16.21 2.67
CA THR A 154 -40.81 16.20 3.91
C THR A 154 -40.46 14.77 4.36
N LEU A 155 -41.36 13.80 4.19
CA LEU A 155 -41.06 12.38 4.45
C LEU A 155 -40.03 11.81 3.48
N GLN A 156 -40.15 12.14 2.18
CA GLN A 156 -39.17 11.75 1.16
C GLN A 156 -37.80 12.34 1.46
N ARG A 157 -37.73 13.62 1.85
CA ARG A 157 -36.49 14.28 2.27
C ARG A 157 -35.86 13.60 3.48
N LYS A 158 -36.64 13.26 4.51
CA LYS A 158 -36.15 12.53 5.69
C LYS A 158 -35.62 11.14 5.32
N ARG A 159 -36.28 10.40 4.42
CA ARG A 159 -35.80 9.10 3.91
C ARG A 159 -34.49 9.28 3.13
N ALA A 160 -34.42 10.23 2.20
CA ALA A 160 -33.21 10.53 1.45
C ALA A 160 -32.03 10.93 2.36
N GLU A 161 -32.29 11.72 3.40
CA GLU A 161 -31.28 12.08 4.40
C GLU A 161 -30.78 10.88 5.21
N ARG A 162 -31.67 9.95 5.59
CA ARG A 162 -31.29 8.70 6.26
C ARG A 162 -30.42 7.83 5.35
N THR A 163 -30.84 7.64 4.10
CA THR A 163 -30.07 6.88 3.10
C THR A 163 -28.71 7.53 2.85
N LEU A 164 -28.65 8.85 2.72
CA LEU A 164 -27.40 9.59 2.54
C LEU A 164 -26.50 9.50 3.78
N LYS A 165 -27.06 9.57 4.99
CA LYS A 165 -26.30 9.38 6.25
C LYS A 165 -25.74 7.95 6.34
N GLN A 166 -26.52 6.94 5.99
CA GLN A 166 -26.07 5.55 5.95
C GLN A 166 -25.02 5.32 4.87
N GLN A 167 -25.22 5.85 3.66
CA GLN A 167 -24.23 5.79 2.57
C GLN A 167 -22.95 6.53 2.95
N LYS A 168 -23.01 7.70 3.59
CA LYS A 168 -21.82 8.40 4.10
C LYS A 168 -21.11 7.62 5.20
N LYS A 169 -21.85 6.93 6.08
CA LYS A 169 -21.30 6.04 7.12
C LYS A 169 -20.62 4.81 6.50
N LYS A 170 -21.20 4.23 5.44
CA LYS A 170 -20.63 3.11 4.67
C LYS A 170 -19.44 3.52 3.80
N ASN A 171 -19.52 4.66 3.10
CA ASN A 171 -18.55 5.01 2.06
C ASN A 171 -17.20 5.49 2.57
N TRP A 172 -17.08 6.10 3.75
CA TRP A 172 -15.74 6.50 4.22
C TRP A 172 -15.75 6.98 5.67
N GLY A 173 -15.00 6.30 6.53
CA GLY A 173 -14.72 6.74 7.90
C GLY A 173 -13.73 7.89 8.03
N LEU A 174 -13.14 8.41 6.94
CA LEU A 174 -12.02 9.35 7.01
C LEU A 174 -12.40 10.76 6.55
N ARG A 175 -12.13 11.74 7.41
CA ARG A 175 -12.01 13.18 7.10
C ARG A 175 -13.21 13.98 6.62
N LYS A 176 -14.24 13.45 5.96
CA LYS A 176 -15.38 14.31 5.59
C LYS A 176 -16.06 14.87 6.84
N LYS A 177 -16.17 14.14 7.94
CA LYS A 177 -16.71 14.72 9.19
C LYS A 177 -15.87 15.90 9.70
N ASN A 178 -14.56 15.75 9.92
CA ASN A 178 -13.80 16.81 10.59
C ASN A 178 -13.35 17.98 9.69
N SER A 179 -13.12 17.77 8.37
CA SER A 179 -12.77 18.86 7.47
C SER A 179 -13.99 19.61 6.89
N LEU A 180 -15.19 19.02 6.98
CA LEU A 180 -16.42 19.76 6.70
C LEU A 180 -16.91 20.53 7.94
N ILE A 181 -16.55 20.08 9.15
CA ILE A 181 -16.89 20.76 10.41
C ILE A 181 -15.91 21.90 10.74
N LYS A 182 -14.62 21.78 10.39
CA LYS A 182 -13.63 22.86 10.60
C LYS A 182 -13.26 23.53 9.29
N LYS A 183 -13.30 24.87 9.25
CA LYS A 183 -12.88 25.73 8.10
C LYS A 183 -11.41 25.51 7.69
N SER A 184 -10.62 24.80 8.49
CA SER A 184 -9.22 24.49 8.22
C SER A 184 -8.93 23.02 8.53
N SER A 185 -8.19 22.38 7.63
CA SER A 185 -7.67 21.03 7.80
C SER A 185 -6.24 21.00 8.37
N ARG A 186 -5.67 22.17 8.72
CA ARG A 186 -4.34 22.29 9.32
C ARG A 186 -4.36 21.73 10.76
N GLY A 187 -3.31 20.99 11.14
CA GLY A 187 -3.12 20.49 12.50
C GLY A 187 -3.90 19.22 12.89
N ILE A 188 -4.71 18.64 11.99
CA ILE A 188 -5.45 17.40 12.31
C ILE A 188 -4.50 16.20 12.29
N ARG A 189 -4.33 15.55 13.45
CA ARG A 189 -3.59 14.29 13.58
C ARG A 189 -4.35 13.19 12.85
N TRP A 190 -3.67 12.49 11.96
CA TRP A 190 -4.27 11.34 11.27
C TRP A 190 -4.40 10.15 12.25
N SER A 191 -5.49 9.38 12.20
CA SER A 191 -5.67 8.18 13.03
C SER A 191 -5.13 6.91 12.31
N ASN A 192 -5.40 5.71 12.84
CA ASN A 192 -5.08 4.39 12.23
C ASN A 192 -5.63 4.24 10.79
N GLN A 193 -6.56 5.10 10.43
CA GLN A 193 -6.99 5.37 9.08
C GLN A 193 -5.85 5.70 8.07
N THR A 194 -4.69 6.17 8.55
CA THR A 194 -3.48 6.35 7.73
C THR A 194 -2.91 5.04 7.20
N LEU A 195 -3.15 3.91 7.89
CA LEU A 195 -2.71 2.59 7.43
C LEU A 195 -3.38 2.22 6.11
N LYS A 196 -4.68 2.52 5.96
CA LYS A 196 -5.40 2.37 4.68
C LYS A 196 -4.79 3.24 3.59
N ALA A 197 -4.34 4.46 3.92
CA ALA A 197 -3.68 5.31 2.95
C ALA A 197 -2.29 4.78 2.53
N ILE A 198 -1.54 4.17 3.44
CA ILE A 198 -0.29 3.46 3.11
C ILE A 198 -0.59 2.29 2.16
N GLN A 199 -1.62 1.50 2.47
CA GLN A 199 -2.06 0.40 1.60
C GLN A 199 -2.46 0.90 0.20
N ILE A 200 -3.26 1.96 0.11
CA ILE A 200 -3.64 2.58 -1.18
C ILE A 200 -2.40 3.08 -1.92
N ARG A 201 -1.43 3.70 -1.23
CA ARG A 201 -0.19 4.17 -1.85
C ARG A 201 0.64 3.00 -2.39
N PHE A 202 0.66 1.88 -1.68
CA PHE A 202 1.36 0.67 -2.10
C PHE A 202 0.71 0.05 -3.34
N THR A 203 -0.62 -0.08 -3.36
CA THR A 203 -1.33 -0.71 -4.48
C THR A 203 -1.42 0.18 -5.72
N ALA A 204 -1.70 1.48 -5.55
CA ALA A 204 -1.89 2.42 -6.67
C ALA A 204 -0.58 3.08 -7.15
N GLY A 205 0.52 2.88 -6.43
CA GLY A 205 1.77 3.60 -6.65
C GLY A 205 1.68 5.09 -6.35
N THR A 206 2.79 5.82 -6.51
CA THR A 206 2.87 7.26 -6.21
C THR A 206 2.00 8.11 -7.15
N THR A 207 1.98 7.77 -8.43
CA THR A 207 1.18 8.47 -9.45
C THR A 207 -0.31 8.27 -9.20
N GLY A 208 -0.75 7.02 -9.01
CA GLY A 208 -2.16 6.72 -8.72
C GLY A 208 -2.62 7.37 -7.43
N TYR A 209 -1.81 7.32 -6.37
CA TYR A 209 -2.10 7.99 -5.11
C TYR A 209 -2.28 9.51 -5.27
N LYS A 210 -1.39 10.17 -6.03
CA LYS A 210 -1.52 11.60 -6.35
C LYS A 210 -2.77 11.91 -7.19
N THR A 211 -3.13 11.03 -8.12
CA THR A 211 -4.36 11.18 -8.91
C THR A 211 -5.60 11.13 -8.02
N LEU A 212 -5.66 10.20 -7.06
CA LEU A 212 -6.76 10.12 -6.09
C LEU A 212 -6.85 11.40 -5.22
N GLN A 213 -5.70 11.96 -4.82
CA GLN A 213 -5.68 13.26 -4.13
C GLN A 213 -6.21 14.40 -5.01
N LYS A 214 -5.89 14.42 -6.31
CA LYS A 214 -6.41 15.41 -7.27
C LYS A 214 -7.93 15.28 -7.44
N MET A 215 -8.45 14.05 -7.41
CA MET A 215 -9.90 13.74 -7.40
C MET A 215 -10.58 14.10 -6.07
N LYS A 216 -9.91 14.85 -5.18
CA LYS A 216 -10.43 15.32 -3.88
C LYS A 216 -10.81 14.20 -2.91
N ILE A 217 -10.23 13.00 -3.10
CA ILE A 217 -10.32 11.94 -2.09
C ILE A 217 -9.42 12.35 -0.91
N PRO A 218 -9.93 12.34 0.33
CA PRO A 218 -9.22 12.92 1.47
C PRO A 218 -8.12 11.98 1.99
N LEU A 219 -7.04 11.86 1.23
CA LEU A 219 -5.85 11.08 1.56
C LEU A 219 -4.76 11.96 2.20
N PRO A 220 -3.91 11.39 3.08
CA PRO A 220 -2.78 12.10 3.67
C PRO A 220 -1.74 12.43 2.63
N ASP A 221 -0.92 13.44 2.93
CA ASP A 221 0.23 13.74 2.10
C ASP A 221 1.22 12.56 2.07
N ILE A 222 1.94 12.40 0.96
CA ILE A 222 2.94 11.34 0.80
C ILE A 222 3.97 11.39 1.94
N ARG A 223 4.43 12.58 2.33
CA ARG A 223 5.38 12.76 3.44
C ARG A 223 4.81 12.28 4.77
N THR A 224 3.50 12.37 4.96
CA THR A 224 2.83 11.82 6.16
C THR A 224 2.87 10.29 6.15
N THR A 225 2.62 9.66 4.99
CA THR A 225 2.72 8.20 4.86
C THR A 225 4.16 7.70 5.06
N GLN A 226 5.15 8.38 4.47
CA GLN A 226 6.56 8.06 4.62
C GLN A 226 7.00 8.16 6.09
N ARG A 227 6.65 9.26 6.78
CA ARG A 227 6.97 9.46 8.20
C ARG A 227 6.44 8.35 9.09
N ARG A 228 5.24 7.85 8.83
CA ARG A 228 4.70 6.71 9.59
C ARG A 228 5.48 5.42 9.36
N MET A 229 5.97 5.19 8.14
CA MET A 229 6.77 4.01 7.83
C MET A 229 8.20 4.09 8.39
N GLN A 230 8.71 5.29 8.73
CA GLN A 230 10.07 5.46 9.24
C GLN A 230 10.34 4.71 10.56
N HIS A 231 9.31 4.40 11.34
CA HIS A 231 9.45 3.62 12.58
C HIS A 231 9.73 2.13 12.33
N VAL A 232 9.41 1.63 11.13
CA VAL A 232 9.67 0.23 10.76
C VAL A 232 11.08 0.14 10.20
N LYS A 233 12.01 -0.32 11.03
CA LYS A 233 13.41 -0.51 10.63
C LYS A 233 13.56 -1.86 9.93
N MET A 234 14.04 -1.84 8.69
CA MET A 234 14.39 -3.02 7.91
C MET A 234 15.88 -2.94 7.61
N GLU A 235 16.68 -3.48 8.53
CA GLU A 235 18.13 -3.57 8.36
C GLU A 235 18.51 -4.97 7.84
N PRO A 236 19.65 -5.11 7.16
CA PRO A 236 20.15 -6.42 6.71
C PRO A 236 20.31 -7.37 7.90
N GLY A 237 19.97 -8.65 7.69
CA GLY A 237 19.84 -9.64 8.74
C GLY A 237 18.46 -10.29 8.77
N VAL A 238 18.19 -10.99 9.88
CA VAL A 238 16.89 -11.59 10.17
C VAL A 238 15.91 -10.50 10.60
N LEU A 239 14.81 -10.36 9.87
CA LEU A 239 13.82 -9.29 10.04
C LEU A 239 12.82 -9.61 11.15
N MET A 240 13.20 -9.33 12.40
CA MET A 240 12.34 -9.62 13.56
C MET A 240 10.99 -8.88 13.52
N GLU A 241 10.94 -7.67 12.95
CA GLU A 241 9.67 -6.95 12.75
C GLU A 241 8.70 -7.72 11.84
N VAL A 242 9.24 -8.44 10.85
CA VAL A 242 8.44 -9.31 9.97
C VAL A 242 7.95 -10.53 10.74
N PHE A 243 8.79 -11.15 11.57
CA PHE A 243 8.37 -12.26 12.41
C PHE A 243 7.26 -11.88 13.40
N LYS A 244 7.29 -10.67 13.98
CA LYS A 244 6.18 -10.16 14.81
C LYS A 244 4.85 -10.13 14.04
N MET A 245 4.86 -9.70 12.78
CA MET A 245 3.66 -9.72 11.93
C MET A 245 3.24 -11.14 11.56
N LEU A 246 4.20 -12.02 11.26
CA LEU A 246 3.94 -13.43 10.97
C LEU A 246 3.33 -14.15 12.19
N LYS A 247 3.74 -13.82 13.41
CA LYS A 247 3.16 -14.38 14.65
C LYS A 247 1.66 -14.13 14.75
N LEU A 248 1.22 -12.90 14.45
CA LEU A 248 -0.21 -12.56 14.42
C LEU A 248 -0.97 -13.38 13.38
N LYS A 249 -0.35 -13.62 12.22
CA LYS A 249 -0.95 -14.42 11.16
C LYS A 249 -0.99 -15.91 11.51
N ALA A 250 0.09 -16.45 12.06
CA ALA A 250 0.22 -17.85 12.46
C ALA A 250 -0.75 -18.22 13.58
N GLY A 251 -1.11 -17.27 14.46
CA GLY A 251 -2.14 -17.46 15.49
C GLY A 251 -3.51 -17.89 14.93
N GLY A 252 -3.86 -17.45 13.72
CA GLY A 252 -5.09 -17.85 13.04
C GLY A 252 -4.97 -19.05 12.09
N MET A 253 -3.76 -19.62 11.94
CA MET A 253 -3.51 -20.75 11.03
C MET A 253 -3.70 -22.09 11.73
N ASN A 254 -4.22 -23.06 10.98
CA ASN A 254 -4.26 -24.47 11.40
C ASN A 254 -2.84 -25.09 11.38
N LYS A 255 -2.68 -26.26 12.01
CA LYS A 255 -1.38 -26.95 12.09
C LYS A 255 -0.74 -27.20 10.71
N MET A 256 -1.52 -27.65 9.73
CA MET A 256 -1.06 -27.87 8.35
C MET A 256 -0.69 -26.57 7.62
N GLU A 257 -1.34 -25.45 7.96
CA GLU A 257 -1.09 -24.14 7.32
C GLU A 257 0.17 -23.45 7.85
N ARG A 258 0.65 -23.90 9.02
CA ARG A 258 1.90 -23.45 9.64
C ARG A 258 3.14 -24.11 9.04
N GLU A 259 2.97 -25.16 8.24
CA GLU A 259 4.06 -25.77 7.48
C GLU A 259 4.50 -24.83 6.35
N CYS A 260 5.80 -24.53 6.33
CA CYS A 260 6.38 -23.60 5.39
C CYS A 260 7.73 -24.07 4.86
N VAL A 261 8.09 -23.49 3.72
CA VAL A 261 9.33 -23.73 3.00
C VAL A 261 10.19 -22.49 3.09
N LEU A 262 11.48 -22.67 3.38
CA LEU A 262 12.47 -21.61 3.28
C LEU A 262 13.11 -21.65 1.90
N THR A 263 12.92 -20.60 1.11
CA THR A 263 13.62 -20.42 -0.16
C THR A 263 14.68 -19.34 -0.04
N LEU A 264 15.82 -19.54 -0.68
CA LEU A 264 16.86 -18.54 -0.78
C LEU A 264 17.33 -18.39 -2.23
N ASP A 265 17.58 -17.15 -2.62
CA ASP A 265 18.10 -16.82 -3.94
C ASP A 265 18.94 -15.53 -3.87
N GLU A 266 19.86 -15.40 -4.82
CA GLU A 266 20.75 -14.26 -4.94
C GLU A 266 20.40 -13.45 -6.18
N MET A 267 20.25 -12.13 -6.02
CA MET A 267 20.00 -11.21 -7.13
C MET A 267 21.12 -10.21 -7.29
N ALA A 268 21.59 -10.01 -8.53
CA ALA A 268 22.54 -8.95 -8.84
C ALA A 268 21.92 -7.57 -8.59
N ILE A 269 22.69 -6.67 -7.98
CA ILE A 269 22.33 -5.28 -7.74
C ILE A 269 23.39 -4.36 -8.34
N THR A 270 23.02 -3.10 -8.60
CA THR A 270 24.00 -2.11 -9.06
C THR A 270 24.92 -1.75 -7.88
N PRO A 271 26.25 -1.96 -7.98
CA PRO A 271 27.16 -1.57 -6.94
C PRO A 271 27.18 -0.05 -6.79
N GLY A 272 27.11 0.43 -5.55
CA GLY A 272 27.10 1.86 -5.27
C GLY A 272 27.11 2.11 -3.78
N VAL A 273 27.72 3.23 -3.38
CA VAL A 273 27.73 3.68 -1.98
C VAL A 273 26.83 4.91 -1.87
N GLU A 274 25.81 4.84 -1.03
CA GLU A 274 24.83 5.90 -0.83
C GLU A 274 24.78 6.32 0.64
N LEU A 275 24.79 7.64 0.90
CA LEU A 275 24.57 8.18 2.23
C LEU A 275 23.07 8.26 2.53
N HIS A 276 22.63 7.52 3.52
CA HIS A 276 21.25 7.61 3.99
C HIS A 276 21.13 8.66 5.10
N MET A 277 20.48 9.78 4.78
CA MET A 277 20.38 10.97 5.66
C MET A 277 19.66 10.72 7.00
N GLY A 278 18.83 9.67 7.12
CA GLY A 278 18.12 9.36 8.37
C GLY A 278 19.07 8.95 9.51
N PRO A 279 19.59 7.70 9.51
CA PRO A 279 20.68 7.26 10.38
C PRO A 279 22.03 7.96 10.19
N GLY A 280 22.26 8.68 9.09
CA GLY A 280 23.58 9.28 8.81
C GLY A 280 24.65 8.22 8.50
N ARG A 281 24.26 7.09 7.89
CA ARG A 281 25.15 5.96 7.60
C ARG A 281 25.26 5.71 6.09
N LEU A 282 26.43 5.25 5.67
CA LEU A 282 26.68 4.77 4.31
C LEU A 282 26.11 3.36 4.11
N PHE A 283 25.38 3.16 3.02
CA PHE A 283 24.93 1.87 2.52
C PHE A 283 25.68 1.53 1.24
N GLY A 284 25.84 0.24 0.91
CA GLY A 284 26.55 -0.20 -0.29
C GLY A 284 27.67 -1.20 -0.06
N ASN A 285 27.97 -1.52 1.20
CA ASN A 285 28.96 -2.53 1.56
C ASN A 285 28.29 -3.89 1.82
N VAL A 286 29.08 -4.95 1.71
CA VAL A 286 28.68 -6.32 2.06
C VAL A 286 28.25 -6.40 3.53
N THR A 287 27.21 -7.18 3.80
CA THR A 287 26.65 -7.36 5.16
C THR A 287 26.61 -8.81 5.60
N LEU A 288 27.20 -9.72 4.82
CA LEU A 288 27.41 -11.09 5.25
C LEU A 288 28.50 -11.14 6.33
N PRO A 289 28.29 -11.91 7.42
CA PRO A 289 29.32 -12.12 8.44
C PRO A 289 30.63 -12.62 7.85
N GLY A 290 31.76 -12.09 8.30
CA GLY A 290 33.10 -12.50 7.85
C GLY A 290 33.49 -12.00 6.44
N HIS A 291 32.65 -11.21 5.78
CA HIS A 291 32.91 -10.70 4.44
C HIS A 291 33.02 -9.18 4.43
N THR A 292 33.85 -8.64 3.54
CA THR A 292 34.06 -7.19 3.38
C THR A 292 34.07 -6.82 1.90
N GLY A 293 33.95 -5.52 1.61
CA GLY A 293 33.94 -4.98 0.25
C GLY A 293 32.60 -4.40 -0.17
N GLN A 294 32.49 -4.11 -1.46
CA GLN A 294 31.30 -3.50 -2.06
C GLN A 294 30.23 -4.56 -2.37
N ALA A 295 28.98 -4.24 -2.03
CA ALA A 295 27.83 -5.08 -2.35
C ALA A 295 27.57 -5.08 -3.86
N THR A 296 27.49 -6.26 -4.43
CA THR A 296 27.22 -6.50 -5.86
C THR A 296 25.97 -7.36 -6.03
N HIS A 297 25.60 -8.11 -4.99
CA HIS A 297 24.44 -8.97 -4.98
C HIS A 297 23.68 -8.81 -3.67
N ALA A 298 22.41 -9.23 -3.67
CA ALA A 298 21.57 -9.32 -2.51
C ALA A 298 21.02 -10.75 -2.40
N CYS A 299 21.40 -11.45 -1.32
CA CYS A 299 20.86 -12.74 -0.97
C CYS A 299 19.60 -12.54 -0.12
N VAL A 300 18.47 -13.11 -0.58
CA VAL A 300 17.17 -12.94 0.04
C VAL A 300 16.63 -14.29 0.50
N PHE A 301 16.15 -14.34 1.74
CA PHE A 301 15.53 -15.51 2.34
C PHE A 301 14.03 -15.27 2.51
N MET A 302 13.22 -16.18 2.00
CA MET A 302 11.77 -16.07 1.95
C MET A 302 11.13 -17.32 2.55
N LEU A 303 10.16 -17.12 3.44
CA LEU A 303 9.26 -18.19 3.85
C LEU A 303 8.05 -18.20 2.92
N ALA A 304 7.67 -19.39 2.47
CA ALA A 304 6.46 -19.64 1.71
C ALA A 304 5.61 -20.72 2.40
N GLY A 305 4.29 -20.56 2.41
CA GLY A 305 3.41 -21.62 2.92
C GLY A 305 3.36 -22.79 1.96
N GLU A 306 3.42 -24.01 2.51
CA GLU A 306 3.35 -25.24 1.72
C GLU A 306 1.91 -25.53 1.29
N THR A 307 0.99 -25.59 2.25
CA THR A 307 -0.42 -25.92 2.01
C THR A 307 -1.25 -24.72 1.59
N THR A 308 -0.92 -23.53 2.11
CA THR A 308 -1.60 -22.28 1.78
C THR A 308 -0.65 -21.31 1.10
N ARG A 309 -1.14 -20.67 0.04
CA ARG A 309 -0.32 -19.76 -0.76
C ARG A 309 -0.09 -18.44 -0.04
N TRP A 310 1.06 -18.33 0.62
CA TRP A 310 1.60 -17.07 1.10
C TRP A 310 3.11 -17.07 0.96
N LYS A 311 3.70 -15.87 0.90
CA LYS A 311 5.15 -15.69 0.85
C LYS A 311 5.55 -14.42 1.58
N GLN A 312 6.66 -14.48 2.29
CA GLN A 312 7.17 -13.35 3.05
C GLN A 312 8.69 -13.40 3.11
N ILE A 313 9.34 -12.30 2.73
CA ILE A 313 10.78 -12.13 2.92
C ILE A 313 11.04 -11.98 4.42
N VAL A 314 11.92 -12.81 4.96
CA VAL A 314 12.21 -12.88 6.40
C VAL A 314 13.64 -12.50 6.76
N ALA A 315 14.57 -12.58 5.80
CA ALA A 315 15.92 -12.09 5.97
C ALA A 315 16.51 -11.67 4.64
N TYR A 316 17.49 -10.78 4.67
CA TYR A 316 18.31 -10.48 3.50
C TYR A 316 19.70 -10.03 3.93
N HIS A 317 20.69 -10.31 3.10
CA HIS A 317 22.06 -9.84 3.25
C HIS A 317 22.61 -9.37 1.91
N TYR A 318 23.51 -8.39 1.94
CA TYR A 318 24.26 -7.98 0.77
C TYR A 318 25.55 -8.80 0.67
N SER A 319 25.85 -9.31 -0.52
CA SER A 319 26.99 -10.16 -0.87
C SER A 319 27.89 -9.48 -1.92
N GLY A 320 29.15 -9.92 -1.95
CA GLY A 320 30.15 -9.51 -2.93
C GLY A 320 30.20 -10.46 -4.13
N ASN A 321 31.18 -10.27 -5.02
CA ASN A 321 31.41 -11.20 -6.15
C ASN A 321 31.96 -12.56 -5.70
N SER A 322 32.56 -12.61 -4.51
CA SER A 322 33.03 -13.83 -3.87
C SER A 322 32.38 -13.94 -2.50
N THR A 323 31.69 -15.05 -2.29
CA THR A 323 30.96 -15.34 -1.05
C THR A 323 31.30 -16.76 -0.63
N ASP A 324 31.80 -16.92 0.59
CA ASP A 324 31.84 -18.20 1.27
C ASP A 324 30.44 -18.57 1.74
N GLY A 325 29.84 -19.52 1.04
CA GLY A 325 28.47 -19.99 1.32
C GLY A 325 28.32 -20.72 2.65
N SER A 326 29.42 -21.11 3.33
CA SER A 326 29.36 -21.69 4.68
C SER A 326 28.63 -20.79 5.68
N VAL A 327 28.68 -19.46 5.45
CA VAL A 327 28.04 -18.44 6.29
C VAL A 327 26.51 -18.49 6.24
N TYR A 328 25.92 -19.13 5.23
CA TYR A 328 24.45 -19.29 5.17
C TYR A 328 23.91 -20.25 6.23
N GLN A 329 24.71 -21.23 6.69
CA GLN A 329 24.27 -22.19 7.70
C GLN A 329 23.81 -21.53 9.01
N PRO A 330 24.62 -20.69 9.69
CA PRO A 330 24.18 -20.04 10.93
C PRO A 330 22.99 -19.10 10.69
N ILE A 331 22.90 -18.44 9.53
CA ILE A 331 21.78 -17.56 9.18
C ILE A 331 20.48 -18.38 9.04
N ILE A 332 20.54 -19.51 8.34
CA ILE A 332 19.39 -20.40 8.15
C ILE A 332 18.92 -20.98 9.48
N ILE A 333 19.83 -21.41 10.35
CA ILE A 333 19.48 -21.90 11.69
C ILE A 333 18.73 -20.82 12.47
N ALA A 334 19.25 -19.58 12.50
CA ALA A 334 18.58 -18.46 13.15
C ALA A 334 17.19 -18.16 12.56
N ILE A 335 17.01 -18.29 11.24
CA ILE A 335 15.69 -18.12 10.58
C ILE A 335 14.73 -19.23 11.01
N VAL A 336 15.18 -20.49 11.05
CA VAL A 336 14.37 -21.64 11.46
C VAL A 336 13.95 -21.51 12.93
N GLU A 337 14.86 -21.09 13.82
CA GLU A 337 14.56 -20.80 15.22
C GLU A 337 13.55 -19.65 15.37
N ALA A 338 13.74 -18.55 14.62
CA ALA A 338 12.80 -17.43 14.61
C ALA A 338 11.41 -17.86 14.11
N ALA A 339 11.35 -18.71 13.07
CA ALA A 339 10.10 -19.27 12.55
C ALA A 339 9.40 -20.16 13.59
N ALA A 340 10.14 -21.03 14.28
CA ALA A 340 9.60 -21.87 15.33
C ALA A 340 9.04 -21.04 16.50
N SER A 341 9.71 -19.95 16.88
CA SER A 341 9.26 -19.05 17.96
C SER A 341 7.91 -18.37 17.69
N VAL A 342 7.52 -18.23 16.41
CA VAL A 342 6.23 -17.67 16.00
C VAL A 342 5.19 -18.74 15.68
N GLY A 343 5.52 -20.03 15.86
CA GLY A 343 4.64 -21.17 15.62
C GLY A 343 4.59 -21.64 14.16
N LEU A 344 5.57 -21.26 13.33
CA LEU A 344 5.73 -21.79 11.98
C LEU A 344 6.70 -22.97 11.98
N HIS A 345 6.49 -23.93 11.08
CA HIS A 345 7.32 -25.13 10.98
C HIS A 345 7.97 -25.21 9.61
N VAL A 346 9.29 -25.06 9.56
CA VAL A 346 10.06 -25.10 8.30
C VAL A 346 10.34 -26.56 7.95
N ILE A 347 9.74 -27.05 6.86
CA ILE A 347 9.83 -28.47 6.46
C ILE A 347 11.00 -28.74 5.50
N ASN A 348 11.31 -27.78 4.64
CA ASN A 348 12.40 -27.89 3.68
C ASN A 348 13.03 -26.53 3.35
N ILE A 349 14.28 -26.59 2.88
CA ILE A 349 15.07 -25.48 2.38
C ILE A 349 15.26 -25.71 0.88
N THR A 350 14.97 -24.69 0.08
CA THR A 350 15.05 -24.76 -1.37
C THR A 350 16.01 -23.69 -1.90
N SER A 351 17.02 -24.09 -2.65
CA SER A 351 18.00 -23.20 -3.27
C SER A 351 18.32 -23.60 -4.72
N ASP A 352 19.00 -22.73 -5.46
CA ASP A 352 19.59 -23.09 -6.76
C ASP A 352 20.90 -23.91 -6.57
N MET A 353 21.58 -24.23 -7.68
CA MET A 353 22.86 -24.95 -7.70
C MET A 353 24.09 -24.05 -7.71
N GLY A 354 23.98 -22.78 -7.31
CA GLY A 354 25.11 -21.86 -7.24
C GLY A 354 26.22 -22.37 -6.31
N SER A 355 27.48 -22.01 -6.58
CA SER A 355 28.62 -22.46 -5.77
C SER A 355 28.50 -22.08 -4.28
N PRO A 356 27.93 -20.92 -3.87
CA PRO A 356 27.71 -20.64 -2.44
C PRO A 356 26.70 -21.60 -1.81
N ASN A 357 25.62 -21.96 -2.53
CA ASN A 357 24.61 -22.88 -2.04
C ASN A 357 25.16 -24.31 -1.92
N GLN A 358 26.04 -24.73 -2.84
CA GLN A 358 26.76 -26.00 -2.69
C GLN A 358 27.69 -26.03 -1.47
N ALA A 359 28.37 -24.91 -1.16
CA ALA A 359 29.20 -24.80 0.04
C ALA A 359 28.34 -24.87 1.32
N MET A 360 27.18 -24.23 1.33
CA MET A 360 26.19 -24.34 2.41
C MET A 360 25.71 -25.79 2.61
N TRP A 361 25.40 -26.54 1.54
CA TRP A 361 24.99 -27.95 1.69
C TRP A 361 26.07 -28.79 2.36
N LYS A 362 27.33 -28.58 1.97
CA LYS A 362 28.49 -29.26 2.58
C LYS A 362 28.63 -28.91 4.06
N SER A 363 28.40 -27.65 4.44
CA SER A 363 28.52 -27.22 5.83
C SER A 363 27.40 -27.81 6.72
N PHE A 364 26.22 -28.07 6.16
CA PHE A 364 25.16 -28.85 6.80
C PHE A 364 25.39 -30.38 6.79
N GLY A 365 26.41 -30.87 6.07
CA GLY A 365 26.65 -32.31 5.89
C GLY A 365 25.60 -33.01 5.00
N VAL A 366 24.97 -32.26 4.09
CA VAL A 366 23.98 -32.76 3.14
C VAL A 366 24.68 -33.41 1.96
N THR A 367 24.25 -34.63 1.62
CA THR A 367 24.74 -35.40 0.47
C THR A 367 23.57 -35.89 -0.37
N GLN A 368 23.85 -36.50 -1.53
CA GLN A 368 22.80 -37.06 -2.39
C GLN A 368 22.00 -38.16 -1.68
N ASP A 369 22.68 -39.04 -0.93
CA ASP A 369 22.03 -40.11 -0.18
C ASP A 369 21.33 -39.62 1.11
N LYS A 370 21.76 -38.46 1.60
CA LYS A 370 21.24 -37.83 2.81
C LYS A 370 20.84 -36.37 2.54
N PRO A 371 19.72 -36.14 1.83
CA PRO A 371 19.24 -34.80 1.47
C PRO A 371 18.50 -34.10 2.64
N TRP A 372 18.86 -34.42 3.88
CA TRP A 372 18.18 -33.92 5.07
C TRP A 372 19.09 -33.88 6.29
N ILE A 373 18.74 -33.01 7.23
CA ILE A 373 19.36 -32.93 8.57
C ILE A 373 18.27 -33.09 9.65
N PRO A 374 18.62 -33.46 10.89
CA PRO A 374 17.71 -33.32 12.03
C PRO A 374 17.26 -31.86 12.16
N HIS A 375 15.95 -31.62 12.36
CA HIS A 375 15.44 -30.25 12.43
C HIS A 375 16.05 -29.54 13.65
N PRO A 376 16.61 -28.31 13.51
CA PRO A 376 17.35 -27.63 14.58
C PRO A 376 16.60 -27.49 15.90
N VAL A 377 15.29 -27.20 15.83
CA VAL A 377 14.40 -27.05 17.00
C VAL A 377 13.74 -28.37 17.43
N GLU A 378 13.26 -29.16 16.48
CA GLU A 378 12.50 -30.40 16.73
C GLU A 378 13.30 -31.61 16.24
N GLN A 379 14.29 -32.06 17.02
CA GLN A 379 15.26 -33.09 16.58
C GLN A 379 14.64 -34.43 16.11
N HIS A 380 13.41 -34.73 16.51
CA HIS A 380 12.66 -35.90 16.06
C HIS A 380 12.14 -35.79 14.61
N LYS A 381 12.16 -34.59 14.02
CA LYS A 381 11.79 -34.31 12.64
C LYS A 381 13.01 -34.05 11.78
N ARG A 382 12.79 -34.08 10.47
CA ARG A 382 13.81 -33.82 9.45
C ARG A 382 13.55 -32.50 8.77
N LEU A 383 14.62 -31.80 8.44
CA LEU A 383 14.63 -30.64 7.57
C LEU A 383 15.27 -31.05 6.24
N TYR A 384 14.49 -31.04 5.16
CA TYR A 384 14.93 -31.50 3.85
C TYR A 384 15.58 -30.37 3.03
N PHE A 385 16.51 -30.72 2.14
CA PHE A 385 17.14 -29.79 1.20
C PHE A 385 16.71 -30.15 -0.22
N HIS A 386 16.08 -29.20 -0.89
CA HIS A 386 15.61 -29.32 -2.27
C HIS A 386 16.40 -28.39 -3.18
N ILE A 387 16.63 -28.86 -4.41
CA ILE A 387 17.35 -28.12 -5.45
C ILE A 387 16.36 -27.70 -6.52
N LEU A 388 16.31 -26.41 -6.84
CA LEU A 388 15.60 -25.91 -8.00
C LEU A 388 16.48 -26.09 -9.23
N SER A 389 16.23 -27.13 -10.03
CA SER A 389 16.77 -27.19 -11.39
C SER A 389 15.84 -26.40 -12.32
N ARG A 390 16.41 -25.56 -13.19
CA ARG A 390 15.67 -25.08 -14.36
C ARG A 390 15.46 -26.27 -15.28
N ILE A 391 14.22 -26.69 -15.46
CA ILE A 391 13.81 -27.59 -16.56
C ILE A 391 13.76 -26.77 -17.84
#